data_AF-A0A918RLX0-F1
#
_entry.id   AF-A0A918RLX0-F1
#
_cell.length_a   1.000
_cell.length_b   1.000
_cell.length_c   1.000
_cell.angle_alpha   90.00
_cell.angle_beta   90.00
_cell.angle_gamma   90.00
#
_symmetry.space_group_name_H-M   'P 1'
#
loop_
_entity.id
_entity.type
_entity.pdbx_description
1 polymer ?
#
loop_
_entity_poly.entity_id
_entity_poly.type
_entity_poly.pdbx_seq_one_letter_code
_entity_poly.pdbx_strand_id
1 'polypeptide(L)'
;MDELLGKNHSSVVLRFSIRGGGILDKCRFLTGGDAEVAIWERLWGKHGNYQADWLSYDILQAPHHCSWHSLSYDSYSTYGEDAEVCDDARSALAQMRKGAIVVASSKAIDPEEADPPSDRAKREYISIVDGKSDRFICVADVWEDEECALQYEIASSGITKVVKSAAKAAVAALGIGATAAQARAHG
;
A
#
# COMPACT_ATOMS: atom_id res chain seq x y z
N MET A 1 13.39 6.97 25.74
CA MET A 1 13.20 5.50 25.63
C MET A 1 11.73 5.11 25.81
N ASP A 2 10.92 5.87 26.57
CA ASP A 2 9.48 5.62 26.74
C ASP A 2 8.56 6.08 25.59
N GLU A 3 9.00 6.96 24.68
CA GLU A 3 8.19 7.36 23.50
C GLU A 3 8.12 6.27 22.41
N LEU A 4 8.98 5.25 22.47
CA LEU A 4 8.97 4.12 21.54
C LEU A 4 7.89 3.07 21.88
N LEU A 5 7.06 3.28 22.91
CA LEU A 5 5.99 2.37 23.33
C LEU A 5 4.57 2.90 23.02
N GLY A 6 4.42 3.72 21.97
CA GLY A 6 3.10 4.01 21.41
C GLY A 6 2.40 2.71 20.93
N LYS A 7 1.07 2.62 21.07
CA LYS A 7 0.28 1.42 20.68
C LYS A 7 0.56 0.98 19.23
N ASN A 8 0.81 1.95 18.37
CA ASN A 8 1.08 1.75 16.94
C ASN A 8 2.47 1.14 16.67
N HIS A 9 3.41 1.23 17.62
CA HIS A 9 4.73 0.57 17.54
C HIS A 9 4.68 -0.94 17.84
N SER A 10 3.50 -1.46 18.18
CA SER A 10 3.25 -2.90 18.36
C SER A 10 2.47 -3.52 17.20
N SER A 11 2.23 -2.78 16.11
CA SER A 11 1.53 -3.30 14.93
C SER A 11 2.28 -4.49 14.32
N VAL A 12 1.52 -5.53 13.96
CA VAL A 12 2.06 -6.72 13.29
C VAL A 12 1.98 -6.52 11.78
N VAL A 13 3.13 -6.50 11.13
CA VAL A 13 3.22 -6.43 9.67
C VAL A 13 3.08 -7.84 9.07
N LEU A 14 2.12 -8.01 8.17
CA LEU A 14 1.80 -9.29 7.54
C LEU A 14 1.85 -9.16 6.02
N ARG A 15 2.57 -10.09 5.38
CA ARG A 15 2.54 -10.29 3.93
C ARG A 15 2.00 -11.67 3.59
N PHE A 16 0.89 -11.71 2.87
CA PHE A 16 0.30 -12.93 2.34
C PHE A 16 0.79 -13.17 0.91
N SER A 17 1.03 -14.43 0.57
CA SER A 17 1.15 -14.90 -0.81
C SER A 17 -0.13 -15.65 -1.17
N ILE A 18 -0.88 -15.15 -2.13
CA ILE A 18 -2.16 -15.71 -2.54
C ILE A 18 -2.01 -16.38 -3.90
N ARG A 19 -2.40 -17.67 -3.96
CA ARG A 19 -2.40 -18.46 -5.19
C ARG A 19 -3.57 -18.05 -6.07
N GLY A 20 -3.33 -17.93 -7.38
CA GLY A 20 -4.38 -17.65 -8.36
C GLY A 20 -4.04 -18.23 -9.73
N GLY A 21 -5.03 -18.85 -10.40
CA GLY A 21 -4.85 -19.40 -11.74
C GLY A 21 -3.70 -20.41 -11.88
N GLY A 22 -3.43 -21.20 -10.83
CA GLY A 22 -2.35 -22.18 -10.80
C GLY A 22 -1.00 -21.66 -10.30
N ILE A 23 -0.77 -20.34 -10.21
CA ILE A 23 0.48 -19.71 -9.78
C ILE A 23 0.47 -19.47 -8.26
N LEU A 24 1.47 -19.99 -7.53
CA LEU A 24 1.53 -19.98 -6.05
C LEU A 24 1.61 -18.57 -5.44
N ASP A 25 2.37 -17.68 -6.07
CA ASP A 25 2.66 -16.31 -5.61
C ASP A 25 2.09 -15.29 -6.60
N LYS A 26 0.81 -15.48 -6.95
CA LYS A 26 0.12 -14.69 -7.96
C LYS A 26 -0.20 -13.28 -7.49
N CYS A 27 -0.48 -13.13 -6.19
CA CYS A 27 -0.72 -11.84 -5.56
C CYS A 27 -0.07 -11.82 -4.18
N ARG A 28 0.73 -10.79 -3.92
CA ARG A 28 1.23 -10.47 -2.59
C ARG A 28 0.41 -9.33 -2.00
N PHE A 29 -0.26 -9.61 -0.89
CA PHE A 29 -0.96 -8.59 -0.11
C PHE A 29 -0.12 -8.23 1.12
N LEU A 30 0.27 -6.97 1.26
CA LEU A 30 0.98 -6.45 2.43
C LEU A 30 0.06 -5.53 3.23
N THR A 31 0.00 -5.75 4.53
CA THR A 31 -0.67 -4.85 5.47
C THR A 31 0.22 -4.65 6.69
N GLY A 32 0.32 -3.40 7.13
CA GLY A 32 1.05 -3.03 8.35
C GLY A 32 0.16 -2.78 9.56
N GLY A 33 -1.17 -2.91 9.41
CA GLY A 33 -2.10 -2.29 10.37
C GLY A 33 -1.77 -0.81 10.54
N ASP A 34 -1.60 -0.37 11.78
CA ASP A 34 -1.27 1.01 12.12
C ASP A 34 0.24 1.21 12.34
N ALA A 35 1.09 0.42 11.67
CA ALA A 35 2.53 0.54 11.82
C ALA A 35 3.04 1.93 11.39
N GLU A 36 3.65 2.64 12.34
CA GLU A 36 4.27 3.95 12.14
C GLU A 36 5.73 3.82 11.68
N VAL A 37 6.33 4.97 11.32
CA VAL A 37 7.62 5.13 10.66
C VAL A 37 8.74 4.30 11.30
N ALA A 38 8.79 4.23 12.63
CA ALA A 38 9.81 3.48 13.37
C ALA A 38 9.78 1.96 13.08
N ILE A 39 8.61 1.39 12.83
CA ILE A 39 8.50 -0.03 12.45
C ILE A 39 9.05 -0.23 11.04
N TRP A 40 8.67 0.62 10.09
CA TRP A 40 9.10 0.50 8.69
C TRP A 40 10.60 0.73 8.53
N GLU A 41 11.14 1.76 9.17
CA GLU A 41 12.58 2.02 9.27
C GLU A 41 13.32 0.80 9.83
N ARG A 42 12.84 0.23 10.95
CA ARG A 42 13.45 -0.96 11.55
C ARG A 42 13.38 -2.19 10.65
N LEU A 43 12.27 -2.39 9.92
CA LEU A 43 12.13 -3.49 8.97
C LEU A 43 13.10 -3.31 7.81
N TRP A 44 13.25 -2.09 7.30
CA TRP A 44 14.21 -1.80 6.25
C TRP A 44 15.65 -2.01 6.70
N GLY A 45 16.04 -1.47 7.86
CA GLY A 45 17.39 -1.66 8.40
C GLY A 45 17.75 -3.14 8.62
N LYS A 46 16.78 -3.99 8.96
CA LYS A 46 16.99 -5.44 9.11
C LYS A 46 17.03 -6.22 7.81
N HIS A 47 16.21 -5.85 6.83
CA HIS A 47 15.91 -6.71 5.67
C HIS A 47 16.27 -6.08 4.33
N GLY A 48 16.38 -4.76 4.22
CA GLY A 48 16.50 -4.02 2.95
C GLY A 48 17.69 -4.44 2.08
N ASN A 49 18.86 -4.70 2.68
CA ASN A 49 20.07 -5.02 1.92
C ASN A 49 20.09 -6.45 1.32
N TYR A 50 19.36 -7.40 1.92
CA TYR A 50 19.50 -8.83 1.56
C TYR A 50 18.18 -9.53 1.28
N GLN A 51 17.07 -8.98 1.78
CA GLN A 51 15.76 -9.63 1.88
C GLN A 51 14.63 -8.62 1.59
N ALA A 52 14.87 -7.55 0.83
CA ALA A 52 13.86 -6.54 0.50
C ALA A 52 12.59 -7.14 -0.13
N ASP A 53 12.73 -8.25 -0.88
CA ASP A 53 11.61 -8.99 -1.48
C ASP A 53 10.57 -9.46 -0.43
N TRP A 54 10.94 -9.60 0.84
CA TRP A 54 10.02 -9.94 1.93
C TRP A 54 8.96 -8.88 2.20
N LEU A 55 9.25 -7.63 1.83
CA LEU A 55 8.32 -6.50 1.93
C LEU A 55 7.61 -6.24 0.61
N SER A 56 7.85 -7.05 -0.44
CA SER A 56 7.25 -6.77 -1.74
C SER A 56 5.78 -7.17 -1.84
N TYR A 57 5.02 -6.39 -2.61
CA TYR A 57 3.58 -6.53 -2.72
C TYR A 57 3.04 -6.22 -4.12
N ASP A 58 1.90 -6.82 -4.44
CA ASP A 58 1.04 -6.45 -5.56
C ASP A 58 -0.12 -5.55 -5.06
N ILE A 59 -0.53 -5.71 -3.80
CA ILE A 59 -1.49 -4.81 -3.13
C ILE A 59 -0.93 -4.45 -1.75
N LEU A 60 -0.78 -3.16 -1.49
CA LEU A 60 -0.50 -2.62 -0.16
C LEU A 60 -1.78 -2.02 0.41
N GLN A 61 -2.20 -2.47 1.59
CA GLN A 61 -3.09 -1.66 2.42
C GLN A 61 -2.24 -0.57 3.07
N ALA A 62 -2.46 0.69 2.68
CA ALA A 62 -1.72 1.84 3.19
C ALA A 62 -1.78 1.82 4.72
N PRO A 63 -0.62 1.76 5.41
CA PRO A 63 -0.59 1.69 6.86
C PRO A 63 -1.32 2.86 7.52
N HIS A 64 -1.95 2.57 8.66
CA HIS A 64 -2.66 3.52 9.50
C HIS A 64 -3.60 4.44 8.72
N HIS A 65 -4.45 3.85 7.88
CA HIS A 65 -5.42 4.58 7.06
C HIS A 65 -4.78 5.62 6.10
N CYS A 66 -3.56 5.38 5.61
CA CYS A 66 -2.77 6.35 4.84
C CYS A 66 -2.28 7.52 5.70
N SER A 67 -1.73 7.21 6.88
CA SER A 67 -1.16 8.22 7.76
C SER A 67 0.20 8.74 7.28
N TRP A 68 0.49 10.01 7.53
CA TRP A 68 1.83 10.57 7.35
C TRP A 68 2.83 9.95 8.32
N HIS A 69 2.39 9.62 9.54
CA HIS A 69 3.23 8.99 10.56
C HIS A 69 3.75 7.59 10.19
N SER A 70 3.26 6.97 9.10
CA SER A 70 3.86 5.75 8.55
C SER A 70 5.10 6.01 7.70
N LEU A 71 5.30 7.25 7.25
CA LEU A 71 6.39 7.67 6.36
C LEU A 71 7.37 8.65 7.03
N SER A 72 6.99 9.29 8.12
CA SER A 72 7.71 10.42 8.70
C SER A 72 7.65 10.45 10.22
N TYR A 73 8.75 10.87 10.84
CA TYR A 73 8.80 11.25 12.25
C TYR A 73 8.25 12.68 12.47
N ASP A 74 8.35 13.54 11.46
CA ASP A 74 7.80 14.89 11.49
C ASP A 74 6.28 14.85 11.45
N SER A 75 5.67 15.71 12.27
CA SER A 75 4.23 15.96 12.22
C SER A 75 3.91 16.91 11.07
N TYR A 76 3.05 16.47 10.14
CA TYR A 76 2.65 17.30 9.01
C TYR A 76 1.90 18.57 9.44
N SER A 77 1.13 18.53 10.53
CA SER A 77 0.43 19.72 11.04
C SER A 77 1.38 20.78 11.63
N THR A 78 2.59 20.39 11.99
CA THR A 78 3.62 21.29 12.54
C THR A 78 4.52 21.84 11.45
N TYR A 79 4.98 20.97 10.54
CA TYR A 79 6.00 21.33 9.54
C TYR A 79 5.43 21.55 8.13
N GLY A 80 4.19 21.14 7.85
CA GLY A 80 3.60 21.23 6.52
C GLY A 80 4.49 20.57 5.46
N GLU A 81 4.72 21.27 4.35
CA GLU A 81 5.58 20.78 3.27
C GLU A 81 7.07 20.67 3.64
N ASP A 82 7.51 21.29 4.76
CA ASP A 82 8.87 21.12 5.28
C ASP A 82 9.02 19.79 6.06
N ALA A 83 7.94 19.03 6.29
CA ALA A 83 8.01 17.72 6.92
C ALA A 83 8.78 16.72 6.02
N GLU A 84 9.79 16.08 6.58
CA GLU A 84 10.69 15.20 5.83
C GLU A 84 10.23 13.74 5.85
N VAL A 85 10.38 13.06 4.71
CA VAL A 85 10.14 11.63 4.63
C VAL A 85 11.33 10.88 5.24
N CYS A 86 11.07 9.85 6.03
CA CYS A 86 12.09 8.87 6.41
C CYS A 86 12.40 7.96 5.21
N ASP A 87 13.60 8.11 4.63
CA ASP A 87 14.05 7.37 3.45
C ASP A 87 13.96 5.84 3.62
N ASP A 88 14.29 5.33 4.80
CA ASP A 88 14.26 3.90 5.11
C ASP A 88 12.82 3.37 5.19
N ALA A 89 11.92 4.10 5.86
CA ALA A 89 10.50 3.74 5.91
C ALA A 89 9.86 3.78 4.53
N ARG A 90 10.15 4.84 3.75
CA ARG A 90 9.71 4.94 2.35
C ARG A 90 10.27 3.80 1.51
N SER A 91 11.55 3.43 1.69
CA SER A 91 12.18 2.33 0.96
C SER A 91 11.52 0.97 1.28
N ALA A 92 11.18 0.71 2.55
CA ALA A 92 10.40 -0.47 2.93
C ALA A 92 9.02 -0.50 2.25
N LEU A 93 8.30 0.62 2.25
CA LEU A 93 6.97 0.75 1.65
C LEU A 93 7.01 0.81 0.12
N ALA A 94 8.16 1.10 -0.49
CA ALA A 94 8.33 1.22 -1.94
C ALA A 94 8.70 -0.11 -2.63
N GLN A 95 8.63 -1.25 -1.93
CA GLN A 95 8.91 -2.57 -2.51
C GLN A 95 7.79 -3.08 -3.44
N MET A 96 7.20 -2.21 -4.25
CA MET A 96 6.12 -2.60 -5.14
C MET A 96 6.58 -3.59 -6.21
N ARG A 97 5.70 -4.53 -6.55
CA ARG A 97 5.78 -5.28 -7.81
C ARG A 97 5.19 -4.44 -8.93
N LYS A 98 5.55 -4.79 -10.17
CA LYS A 98 5.04 -4.10 -11.36
C LYS A 98 3.52 -4.05 -11.33
N GLY A 99 2.93 -2.86 -11.46
CA GLY A 99 1.48 -2.71 -11.47
C GLY A 99 0.81 -2.81 -10.10
N ALA A 100 1.57 -2.74 -9.01
CA ALA A 100 1.01 -2.77 -7.68
C ALA A 100 0.04 -1.60 -7.42
N ILE A 101 -0.86 -1.81 -6.47
CA ILE A 101 -1.89 -0.88 -6.07
C ILE A 101 -1.74 -0.59 -4.58
N VAL A 102 -1.94 0.66 -4.19
CA VAL A 102 -2.05 1.07 -2.79
C VAL A 102 -3.51 1.35 -2.47
N VAL A 103 -4.02 0.77 -1.39
CA VAL A 103 -5.40 0.94 -0.94
C VAL A 103 -5.41 1.64 0.41
N ALA A 104 -5.96 2.85 0.46
CA ALA A 104 -6.25 3.55 1.70
C ALA A 104 -7.65 3.15 2.19
N SER A 105 -7.69 2.36 3.27
CA SER A 105 -8.94 2.03 3.96
C SER A 105 -9.31 3.16 4.91
N SER A 106 -9.75 4.29 4.38
CA SER A 106 -10.02 5.52 5.13
C SER A 106 -11.34 6.17 4.72
N LYS A 107 -11.73 7.23 5.43
CA LYS A 107 -12.62 8.26 4.88
C LYS A 107 -11.99 8.92 3.63
N ALA A 108 -12.77 9.72 2.91
CA ALA A 108 -12.25 10.54 1.83
C ALA A 108 -11.05 11.38 2.33
N ILE A 109 -10.03 11.50 1.48
CA ILE A 109 -8.80 12.21 1.83
C ILE A 109 -8.98 13.68 1.46
N ASP A 110 -9.15 14.52 2.47
CA ASP A 110 -9.28 15.97 2.33
C ASP A 110 -7.91 16.65 2.56
N PRO A 111 -7.36 17.38 1.57
CA PRO A 111 -6.11 18.12 1.74
C PRO A 111 -6.14 19.21 2.81
N GLU A 112 -7.32 19.67 3.22
CA GLU A 112 -7.49 20.71 4.24
C GLU A 112 -7.65 20.13 5.66
N GLU A 113 -7.90 18.81 5.79
CA GLU A 113 -8.04 18.14 7.08
C GLU A 113 -6.74 17.48 7.56
N ALA A 114 -6.64 17.30 8.87
CA ALA A 114 -5.48 16.67 9.50
C ALA A 114 -5.50 15.14 9.41
N ASP A 115 -4.29 14.58 9.41
CA ASP A 115 -3.90 13.17 9.39
C ASP A 115 -4.41 12.34 10.62
N PRO A 116 -4.86 11.07 10.47
CA PRO A 116 -5.12 10.30 9.24
C PRO A 116 -6.58 10.32 8.73
N PRO A 117 -6.80 10.18 7.40
CA PRO A 117 -5.81 10.04 6.33
C PRO A 117 -5.08 11.36 5.99
N SER A 118 -3.88 11.26 5.39
CA SER A 118 -3.08 12.42 4.98
C SER A 118 -2.97 12.55 3.45
N ASP A 119 -3.24 13.74 2.91
CA ASP A 119 -2.98 14.05 1.49
C ASP A 119 -1.49 13.99 1.15
N ARG A 120 -0.61 14.44 2.05
CA ARG A 120 0.84 14.34 1.83
C ARG A 120 1.28 12.88 1.71
N ALA A 121 0.77 12.01 2.58
CA ALA A 121 1.05 10.57 2.50
C ALA A 121 0.48 9.96 1.21
N LYS A 122 -0.74 10.35 0.80
CA LYS A 122 -1.32 9.95 -0.49
C LYS A 122 -0.40 10.32 -1.67
N ARG A 123 0.12 11.55 -1.70
CA ARG A 123 1.08 11.99 -2.74
C ARG A 123 2.33 11.11 -2.77
N GLU A 124 2.88 10.75 -1.61
CA GLU A 124 4.01 9.81 -1.53
C GLU A 124 3.66 8.42 -2.05
N TYR A 125 2.53 7.84 -1.65
CA TYR A 125 2.10 6.53 -2.15
C TYR A 125 1.85 6.53 -3.66
N ILE A 126 1.27 7.61 -4.21
CA ILE A 126 1.13 7.78 -5.67
C ILE A 126 2.51 7.79 -6.34
N SER A 127 3.49 8.50 -5.76
CA SER A 127 4.87 8.52 -6.27
C SER A 127 5.51 7.12 -6.27
N ILE A 128 5.23 6.32 -5.23
CA ILE A 128 5.70 4.93 -5.12
C ILE A 128 5.15 4.06 -6.25
N VAL A 129 3.87 4.22 -6.62
CA VAL A 129 3.23 3.43 -7.68
C VAL A 129 3.42 4.02 -9.08
N ASP A 130 4.66 4.36 -9.44
CA ASP A 130 5.06 4.95 -10.72
C ASP A 130 4.41 6.33 -11.00
N GLY A 131 4.00 7.08 -9.98
CA GLY A 131 3.29 8.35 -10.15
C GLY A 131 1.86 8.20 -10.71
N LYS A 132 1.31 6.98 -10.72
CA LYS A 132 0.02 6.67 -11.33
C LYS A 132 -1.11 6.77 -10.32
N SER A 133 -1.87 7.86 -10.38
CA SER A 133 -2.97 8.13 -9.44
C SER A 133 -4.08 7.08 -9.49
N ASP A 134 -4.30 6.42 -10.63
CA ASP A 134 -5.29 5.33 -10.78
C ASP A 134 -4.90 4.04 -10.04
N ARG A 135 -3.67 3.96 -9.53
CA ARG A 135 -3.17 2.86 -8.67
C ARG A 135 -3.21 3.17 -7.19
N PHE A 136 -3.66 4.36 -6.80
CA PHE A 136 -4.00 4.68 -5.42
C PHE A 136 -5.52 4.69 -5.27
N ILE A 137 -6.05 3.86 -4.38
CA ILE A 137 -7.50 3.71 -4.19
C ILE A 137 -7.85 4.05 -2.74
N CYS A 138 -8.61 5.13 -2.53
CA CYS A 138 -9.29 5.37 -1.27
C CYS A 138 -10.62 4.61 -1.27
N VAL A 139 -10.88 3.81 -0.23
CA VAL A 139 -12.09 2.96 -0.18
C VAL A 139 -13.37 3.79 -0.14
N ALA A 140 -13.38 4.93 0.55
CA ALA A 140 -14.53 5.84 0.61
C ALA A 140 -14.93 6.40 -0.77
N ASP A 141 -13.99 6.47 -1.72
CA ASP A 141 -14.23 7.04 -3.04
C ASP A 141 -14.67 5.98 -4.06
N VAL A 142 -14.84 4.71 -3.65
CA VAL A 142 -15.18 3.62 -4.57
C VAL A 142 -16.67 3.51 -4.85
N TRP A 143 -17.50 3.78 -3.85
CA TRP A 143 -18.94 3.56 -3.92
C TRP A 143 -19.68 4.85 -3.58
N GLU A 144 -20.64 5.22 -4.42
CA GLU A 144 -21.42 6.46 -4.25
C GLU A 144 -22.64 6.22 -3.34
N ASP A 145 -23.41 5.15 -3.61
CA ASP A 145 -24.72 4.91 -2.99
C ASP A 145 -24.80 3.61 -2.16
N GLU A 146 -23.68 2.90 -1.98
CA GLU A 146 -23.67 1.60 -1.31
C GLU A 146 -22.43 1.38 -0.44
N GLU A 147 -22.62 0.80 0.74
CA GLU A 147 -21.51 0.38 1.61
C GLU A 147 -21.17 -1.09 1.33
N CYS A 148 -20.18 -1.32 0.47
CA CYS A 148 -19.66 -2.67 0.25
C CYS A 148 -18.14 -2.72 0.26
N ALA A 149 -17.59 -3.90 0.57
CA ALA A 149 -16.15 -4.08 0.61
C ALA A 149 -15.56 -3.88 -0.79
N LEU A 150 -14.40 -3.20 -0.86
CA LEU A 150 -13.59 -3.20 -2.07
C LEU A 150 -13.09 -4.63 -2.33
N GLN A 151 -13.45 -5.18 -3.50
CA GLN A 151 -13.14 -6.56 -3.85
C GLN A 151 -12.17 -6.62 -5.04
N TYR A 152 -11.16 -7.48 -4.91
CA TYR A 152 -10.27 -7.88 -6.00
C TYR A 152 -10.40 -9.37 -6.25
N GLU A 153 -10.45 -9.76 -7.52
CA GLU A 153 -10.35 -11.14 -7.95
C GLU A 153 -8.90 -11.45 -8.36
N ILE A 154 -8.39 -12.60 -7.94
CA ILE A 154 -7.03 -13.06 -8.25
C ILE A 154 -7.15 -14.26 -9.20
N ALA A 155 -7.13 -13.96 -10.50
CA ALA A 155 -7.29 -14.94 -11.57
C ALA A 155 -5.95 -15.27 -12.25
N SER A 156 -5.96 -16.21 -13.20
CA SER A 156 -4.79 -16.52 -14.04
C SER A 156 -4.30 -15.30 -14.83
N SER A 157 -5.24 -14.48 -15.32
CA SER A 157 -5.00 -13.25 -16.09
C SER A 157 -4.36 -12.12 -15.27
N GLY A 158 -4.47 -12.14 -13.93
CA GLY A 158 -3.94 -11.08 -13.07
C GLY A 158 -4.86 -10.80 -11.88
N ILE A 159 -4.61 -9.66 -11.25
CA ILE A 159 -5.45 -9.11 -10.18
C ILE A 159 -6.41 -8.13 -10.83
N THR A 160 -7.72 -8.30 -10.64
CA THR A 160 -8.72 -7.43 -11.24
C THR A 160 -9.68 -6.89 -10.18
N LYS A 161 -9.85 -5.57 -10.14
CA LYS A 161 -10.89 -4.94 -9.28
C LYS A 161 -12.26 -5.42 -9.75
N VAL A 162 -13.05 -5.99 -8.85
CA VAL A 162 -14.42 -6.38 -9.15
C VAL A 162 -15.26 -5.11 -9.27
N VAL A 163 -15.91 -4.95 -10.41
CA VAL A 163 -16.80 -3.81 -10.69
C VAL A 163 -18.14 -4.33 -11.15
N LYS A 164 -19.23 -3.65 -10.77
CA LYS A 164 -20.60 -4.09 -11.04
C LYS A 164 -20.97 -4.16 -12.54
N SER A 165 -20.18 -3.55 -13.43
CA SER A 165 -20.46 -3.56 -14.87
C SER A 165 -19.33 -4.18 -15.68
N ALA A 166 -19.66 -5.13 -16.57
CA ALA A 166 -18.69 -5.81 -17.45
C ALA A 166 -17.89 -4.83 -18.35
N ALA A 167 -18.50 -3.72 -18.78
CA ALA A 167 -17.81 -2.68 -19.55
C ALA A 167 -16.70 -1.97 -18.75
N LYS A 168 -16.93 -1.69 -17.46
CA LYS A 168 -15.89 -1.14 -16.55
C LYS A 168 -14.84 -2.20 -16.17
N ALA A 169 -15.17 -3.48 -16.17
CA ALA A 169 -14.25 -4.56 -15.79
C ALA A 169 -13.10 -4.71 -16.79
N ALA A 170 -13.38 -4.57 -18.09
CA ALA A 170 -12.35 -4.59 -19.14
C ALA A 170 -11.34 -3.45 -18.97
N VAL A 171 -11.78 -2.26 -18.54
CA VAL A 171 -10.91 -1.09 -18.28
C VAL A 171 -10.08 -1.30 -17.00
N ALA A 172 -10.69 -1.83 -15.93
CA ALA A 172 -10.00 -2.14 -14.67
C ALA A 172 -8.91 -3.20 -14.85
N ALA A 173 -9.11 -4.18 -15.74
CA ALA A 173 -8.11 -5.20 -16.07
C ALA A 173 -6.91 -4.68 -16.87
N LEU A 174 -7.07 -3.56 -17.61
CA LEU A 174 -6.00 -2.97 -18.43
C LEU A 174 -4.99 -2.15 -17.60
N GLY A 175 -5.43 -1.52 -16.49
CA GLY A 175 -4.55 -0.74 -15.59
C GLY A 175 -3.69 -1.61 -14.66
N ILE A 176 -4.18 -2.82 -14.36
CA ILE A 176 -3.53 -3.85 -13.52
C ILE A 176 -2.95 -4.97 -14.42
N GLY A 177 -2.90 -4.73 -15.73
CA GLY A 177 -2.72 -5.74 -16.77
C GLY A 177 -1.44 -6.57 -16.65
N ALA A 178 -1.65 -7.87 -16.46
CA ALA A 178 -0.75 -8.96 -16.82
C ALA A 178 0.67 -8.91 -16.23
N THR A 179 0.81 -8.88 -14.91
CA THR A 179 2.02 -9.47 -14.31
C THR A 179 1.91 -10.99 -14.33
N ALA A 180 2.43 -11.56 -15.41
CA ALA A 180 3.06 -12.86 -15.30
C ALA A 180 4.14 -12.70 -14.22
N ALA A 181 3.88 -13.23 -13.03
CA ALA A 181 4.95 -13.56 -12.11
C ALA A 181 5.88 -14.50 -12.90
N GLN A 182 6.95 -13.94 -13.45
CA GLN A 182 8.00 -14.75 -14.02
C GLN A 182 8.55 -15.56 -12.87
N ALA A 183 8.37 -16.88 -12.92
CA ALA A 183 8.89 -17.78 -11.91
C ALA A 183 10.39 -17.48 -11.75
N ARG A 184 10.79 -16.96 -10.59
CA ARG A 184 12.21 -16.91 -10.25
C ARG A 184 12.62 -18.34 -9.94
N ALA A 185 13.61 -18.85 -10.67
CA ALA A 185 14.22 -20.13 -10.34
C ALA A 185 14.79 -20.02 -8.93
N HIS A 186 14.37 -20.93 -8.06
CA HIS A 186 15.02 -21.12 -6.76
C HIS A 186 16.42 -21.70 -7.01
N GLY A 187 17.43 -20.96 -6.55
CA GLY A 187 18.73 -21.52 -6.18
C GLY A 187 18.77 -21.73 -4.67
#